data_AF-A0A3C0FPC3-F1
#
_entry.id   AF-A0A3C0FPC3-F1
#
_cell.length_a   1.000
_cell.length_b   1.000
_cell.length_c   1.000
_cell.angle_alpha   90.00
_cell.angle_beta   90.00
_cell.angle_gamma   90.00
#
_symmetry.space_group_name_H-M   'P 1'
#
loop_
_entity.id
_entity.type
_entity.pdbx_description
1 polymer ?
#
loop_
_entity_poly.entity_id
_entity_poly.type
_entity_poly.pdbx_seq_one_letter_code
_entity_poly.pdbx_strand_id
1 'polypeptide(L)'
;MSITRTTHRTVTFFHPFHLPGHAGLLSPGEYEVDTLEKLDPDAAMRSYIKLECHIHLWAKDDMKDGIDVLMVEPQVLEAALALDSDPLREDERNQMIKSFGGSPTDHAAA
;
A
#
# COMPACT_ATOMS: atom_id res chain seq x y z
N MET A 1 -10.59 16.05 -23.98
CA MET A 1 -9.73 16.36 -22.83
C MET A 1 -10.24 15.56 -21.64
N SER A 2 -9.39 14.88 -20.89
CA SER A 2 -9.78 14.16 -19.66
C SER A 2 -9.42 14.99 -18.43
N ILE A 3 -10.31 15.04 -17.44
CA ILE A 3 -10.06 15.70 -16.15
C ILE A 3 -9.45 14.68 -15.19
N THR A 4 -8.27 14.98 -14.68
CA THR A 4 -7.58 14.19 -13.65
C THR A 4 -7.42 15.01 -12.37
N ARG A 5 -7.31 14.32 -11.24
CA ARG A 5 -6.94 14.90 -9.95
C ARG A 5 -6.06 13.92 -9.17
N THR A 6 -5.26 14.45 -8.25
CA THR A 6 -4.53 13.65 -7.28
C THR A 6 -5.17 13.82 -5.92
N THR A 7 -5.41 12.72 -5.21
CA THR A 7 -5.86 12.72 -3.82
C THR A 7 -4.75 12.15 -2.93
N HIS A 8 -4.61 12.71 -1.73
CA HIS A 8 -3.59 12.30 -0.78
C HIS A 8 -4.25 11.64 0.44
N ARG A 9 -3.70 10.52 0.91
CA ARG A 9 -4.12 9.85 2.15
C ARG A 9 -2.93 9.19 2.85
N THR A 10 -3.03 9.04 4.16
CA THR A 10 -2.14 8.18 4.94
C THR A 10 -2.81 6.83 5.16
N VAL A 11 -2.05 5.74 5.02
CA VAL A 11 -2.48 4.37 5.33
C VAL A 11 -1.53 3.76 6.36
N THR A 12 -2.03 2.83 7.16
CA THR A 12 -1.23 2.16 8.20
C THR A 12 -1.17 0.67 7.92
N PHE A 13 0.03 0.10 7.96
CA PHE A 13 0.27 -1.33 7.98
C PHE A 13 0.76 -1.75 9.36
N PHE A 14 0.08 -2.71 9.99
CA PHE A 14 0.41 -3.21 11.32
C PHE A 14 1.50 -4.28 11.31
N HIS A 15 1.69 -4.95 10.16
CA HIS A 15 2.67 -6.01 9.99
C HIS A 15 3.60 -5.73 8.81
N PRO A 16 4.78 -6.37 8.74
CA PRO A 16 5.58 -6.37 7.53
C PRO A 16 4.77 -6.87 6.34
N PHE A 17 4.88 -6.18 5.20
CA PHE A 17 4.09 -6.44 4.02
C PHE A 17 4.93 -6.36 2.75
N HIS A 18 4.44 -6.88 1.64
CA HIS A 18 5.10 -6.79 0.34
C HIS A 18 4.14 -6.18 -0.68
N LEU A 19 4.66 -5.30 -1.52
CA LEU A 19 3.95 -4.77 -2.68
C LEU A 19 4.75 -5.07 -3.96
N PRO A 20 4.07 -5.45 -5.05
CA PRO A 20 4.73 -5.64 -6.35
C PRO A 20 5.55 -4.41 -6.74
N GLY A 21 6.76 -4.64 -7.26
CA GLY A 21 7.71 -3.59 -7.61
C GLY A 21 8.71 -3.26 -6.51
N HIS A 22 8.51 -3.73 -5.28
CA HIS A 22 9.53 -3.69 -4.22
C HIS A 22 10.17 -5.07 -4.05
N ALA A 23 11.49 -5.14 -3.88
CA ALA A 23 12.23 -6.42 -3.88
C ALA A 23 12.06 -7.25 -2.59
N GLY A 24 11.60 -6.63 -1.50
CA GLY A 24 11.52 -7.27 -0.19
C GLY A 24 10.30 -6.85 0.61
N LEU A 25 10.39 -7.05 1.92
CA LEU A 25 9.36 -6.57 2.84
C LEU A 25 9.53 -5.09 3.14
N LEU A 26 8.39 -4.39 3.12
CA LEU A 26 8.22 -3.08 3.70
C LEU A 26 7.94 -3.22 5.20
N SER A 27 8.45 -2.29 5.99
CA SER A 27 8.26 -2.29 7.43
C SER A 27 6.82 -1.91 7.80
N PRO A 28 6.27 -2.41 8.91
CA PRO A 28 5.02 -1.89 9.44
C PRO A 28 5.16 -0.40 9.79
N GLY A 29 4.08 0.35 9.61
CA GLY A 29 4.05 1.79 9.87
C GLY A 29 3.05 2.53 9.00
N GLU A 30 3.13 3.85 9.08
CA GLU A 30 2.33 4.76 8.28
C GLU A 30 3.04 5.08 6.96
N TYR A 31 2.27 5.10 5.89
CA TYR A 31 2.72 5.42 4.54
C TYR A 31 1.81 6.48 3.92
N GLU A 32 2.42 7.49 3.33
CA GLU A 32 1.71 8.47 2.51
C GLU A 32 1.43 7.88 1.12
N VAL A 33 0.21 8.10 0.63
CA VAL A 33 -0.25 7.59 -0.67
C VAL A 33 -0.92 8.69 -1.45
N ASP A 34 -0.36 8.99 -2.62
CA ASP A 34 -1.01 9.81 -3.63
C ASP A 34 -1.75 8.92 -4.63
N THR A 35 -3.03 9.16 -4.86
CA THR A 35 -3.82 8.42 -5.84
C THR A 35 -4.16 9.32 -7.02
N LEU A 36 -3.74 8.93 -8.22
CA LEU A 36 -4.19 9.56 -9.44
C LEU A 36 -5.58 9.05 -9.78
N GLU A 37 -6.51 9.98 -9.98
CA GLU A 37 -7.89 9.68 -10.30
C GLU A 37 -8.32 10.41 -11.57
N LYS A 38 -9.20 9.77 -12.33
CA LYS A 38 -9.81 10.35 -13.53
C LYS A 38 -11.32 10.48 -13.30
N LEU A 39 -11.87 11.64 -13.67
CA LEU A 39 -13.33 11.84 -13.67
C LEU A 39 -13.96 10.80 -14.58
N ASP A 40 -14.94 10.06 -14.06
CA ASP A 40 -15.74 9.12 -14.84
C ASP A 40 -16.78 9.91 -15.66
N PRO A 41 -16.66 9.97 -16.99
CA PRO A 41 -17.62 10.70 -17.83
C PRO A 41 -18.96 9.96 -17.98
N ASP A 42 -18.98 8.66 -17.70
CA ASP A 42 -20.13 7.79 -17.94
C ASP A 42 -20.97 7.57 -16.67
N ALA A 43 -20.48 8.03 -15.52
CA ALA A 43 -21.21 7.96 -14.26
C ALA A 43 -22.39 8.94 -14.19
N ALA A 44 -23.54 8.46 -13.71
CA ALA A 44 -24.76 9.26 -13.53
C ALA A 44 -24.60 10.43 -12.51
N MET A 45 -23.56 10.37 -11.68
CA MET A 45 -23.16 11.42 -10.74
C MET A 45 -21.64 11.59 -10.80
N ARG A 46 -21.14 12.74 -10.33
CA ARG A 46 -19.70 13.05 -10.33
C ARG A 46 -18.92 12.01 -9.50
N SER A 47 -18.24 11.11 -10.18
CA SER A 47 -17.41 10.06 -9.58
C SER A 47 -16.04 10.00 -10.25
N TYR A 48 -15.10 9.33 -9.59
CA TYR A 48 -13.72 9.25 -10.05
C TYR A 48 -13.22 7.81 -10.00
N ILE A 49 -12.51 7.41 -11.06
CA ILE A 49 -11.87 6.11 -11.18
C ILE A 49 -10.42 6.27 -10.73
N LYS A 50 -9.99 5.49 -9.73
CA LYS A 50 -8.60 5.40 -9.31
C LYS A 50 -7.79 4.72 -10.42
N LEU A 51 -6.69 5.34 -10.86
CA LEU A 51 -5.83 4.84 -11.92
C LEU A 51 -4.58 4.17 -11.35
N GLU A 52 -3.90 4.85 -10.44
CA GLU A 52 -2.64 4.40 -9.84
C GLU A 52 -2.46 5.03 -8.44
N CYS A 53 -1.72 4.32 -7.59
CA CYS A 53 -1.34 4.78 -6.26
C CYS A 53 0.19 4.89 -6.20
N HIS A 54 0.67 6.01 -5.66
CA HIS A 54 2.08 6.30 -5.43
C HIS A 54 2.33 6.29 -3.93
N ILE A 55 3.08 5.29 -3.47
CA ILE A 55 3.38 5.09 -2.06
C ILE A 55 4.75 5.67 -1.79
N HIS A 56 4.82 6.59 -0.85
CA HIS A 56 6.07 7.25 -0.47
C HIS A 56 6.81 6.36 0.53
N LEU A 57 7.96 5.84 0.11
CA LEU A 57 8.83 5.01 0.93
C LEU A 57 9.85 5.92 1.63
N TRP A 58 9.59 6.26 2.89
CA TRP A 58 10.55 7.00 3.69
C TRP A 58 11.53 6.03 4.34
N ALA A 59 12.82 6.14 3.99
CA ALA A 59 13.87 5.40 4.68
C ALA A 59 13.94 5.88 6.14
N LYS A 60 13.47 5.05 7.09
CA LYS A 60 13.60 5.36 8.52
C LYS A 60 15.06 5.31 9.01
N ASP A 61 15.96 4.65 8.28
CA ASP A 61 17.34 4.39 8.75
C ASP A 61 18.48 4.81 7.80
N ASP A 62 18.20 5.37 6.61
CA ASP A 62 19.30 5.86 5.75
C ASP A 62 18.93 7.15 5.03
N MET A 63 19.34 8.28 5.62
CA MET A 63 19.29 9.63 5.04
C MET A 63 20.29 9.76 3.87
N LYS A 64 20.31 8.83 2.91
CA LYS A 64 21.26 8.91 1.81
C LYS A 64 20.72 8.84 0.40
N ASP A 65 19.55 8.26 0.12
CA ASP A 65 19.09 8.21 -1.27
C ASP A 65 17.58 8.38 -1.42
N GLY A 66 17.15 9.65 -1.57
CA GLY A 66 15.90 10.02 -2.24
C GLY A 66 14.58 9.71 -1.52
N ILE A 67 13.53 10.39 -1.98
CA ILE A 67 12.15 9.94 -1.79
C ILE A 67 11.96 8.84 -2.82
N ASP A 68 11.88 7.58 -2.41
CA ASP A 68 11.49 6.51 -3.32
C ASP A 68 9.96 6.42 -3.36
N VAL A 69 9.41 6.33 -4.56
CA VAL A 69 7.97 6.30 -4.80
C VAL A 69 7.63 5.01 -5.50
N LEU A 70 6.91 4.13 -4.82
CA LEU A 70 6.44 2.89 -5.38
C LEU A 70 5.08 3.10 -6.05
N MET A 71 5.03 2.93 -7.37
CA MET A 71 3.79 2.92 -8.14
C MET A 71 3.11 1.56 -8.02
N VAL A 72 1.87 1.54 -7.55
CA VAL A 72 1.08 0.32 -7.29
C VAL A 72 -0.33 0.50 -7.84
N GLU A 73 -0.89 -0.57 -8.39
CA GLU A 73 -2.29 -0.58 -8.79
C GLU A 73 -3.22 -0.38 -7.58
N PRO A 74 -4.33 0.39 -7.70
CA PRO A 74 -5.21 0.63 -6.57
C PRO A 74 -5.75 -0.66 -5.94
N GLN A 75 -6.08 -1.67 -6.74
CA GLN A 75 -6.61 -2.95 -6.24
C GLN A 75 -5.57 -3.73 -5.43
N VAL A 76 -4.30 -3.64 -5.80
CA VAL A 76 -3.19 -4.30 -5.10
C VAL A 76 -2.98 -3.65 -3.74
N LEU A 77 -3.01 -2.31 -3.67
CA LEU A 77 -2.92 -1.58 -2.40
C LEU A 77 -4.08 -1.93 -1.46
N GLU A 78 -5.32 -1.93 -1.97
CA GLU A 78 -6.49 -2.28 -1.15
C GLU A 78 -6.45 -3.74 -0.68
N ALA A 79 -5.98 -4.67 -1.52
CA ALA A 79 -5.80 -6.08 -1.13
C ALA A 79 -4.73 -6.26 -0.04
N ALA A 80 -3.62 -5.52 -0.12
CA ALA A 80 -2.58 -5.53 0.89
C ALA A 80 -3.08 -4.98 2.24
N LEU A 81 -3.82 -3.87 2.23
CA LEU A 81 -4.44 -3.30 3.44
C LEU A 81 -5.49 -4.25 4.05
N ALA A 82 -6.29 -4.91 3.21
CA ALA A 82 -7.26 -5.90 3.66
C ALA A 82 -6.58 -7.12 4.29
N LEU A 83 -5.47 -7.62 3.71
CA LEU A 83 -4.71 -8.74 4.26
C LEU A 83 -4.04 -8.39 5.59
N ASP A 84 -3.50 -7.18 5.72
CA ASP A 84 -2.84 -6.72 6.94
C ASP A 84 -3.83 -6.55 8.11
N SER A 85 -5.00 -5.98 7.83
CA SER A 85 -6.01 -5.63 8.84
C SER A 85 -6.95 -6.78 9.24
N ASP A 86 -6.99 -7.88 8.47
CA ASP A 86 -7.89 -9.01 8.73
C ASP A 86 -7.25 -10.07 9.64
N PRO A 87 -7.68 -10.20 10.91
CA PRO A 87 -7.14 -11.19 11.83
C PRO A 87 -7.41 -12.64 11.40
N LEU A 88 -8.42 -12.88 10.56
CA LEU A 88 -8.74 -14.23 10.07
C LEU A 88 -7.82 -14.68 8.93
N ARG A 89 -7.02 -13.76 8.36
CA ARG A 89 -6.08 -14.03 7.26
C ARG A 89 -4.62 -14.02 7.72
N GLU A 90 -4.40 -14.23 9.01
CA GLU A 90 -3.07 -14.30 9.61
C GLU A 90 -2.16 -15.34 8.93
N ASP A 91 -2.68 -16.54 8.65
CA ASP A 91 -1.88 -17.59 7.98
C ASP A 91 -1.37 -17.14 6.61
N GLU A 92 -2.22 -16.47 5.84
CA GLU A 92 -1.89 -15.93 4.51
C GLU A 92 -0.84 -14.82 4.61
N ARG A 93 -1.02 -13.90 5.57
CA ARG A 93 -0.04 -12.85 5.87
C ARG A 93 1.30 -13.46 6.27
N ASN A 94 1.31 -14.42 7.19
CA ASN A 94 2.52 -15.08 7.67
C ASN A 94 3.23 -15.86 6.56
N GLN A 95 2.47 -16.48 5.64
CA GLN A 95 3.02 -17.12 4.46
C GLN A 95 3.66 -16.10 3.50
N MET A 96 3.02 -14.95 3.27
CA MET A 96 3.61 -13.87 2.49
C MET A 96 4.90 -13.37 3.14
N ILE A 97 4.92 -13.10 4.45
CA ILE A 97 6.12 -12.64 5.17
C ILE A 97 7.29 -13.60 4.97
N LYS A 98 7.05 -14.91 5.16
CA LYS A 98 8.07 -15.95 4.95
C LYS A 98 8.59 -15.99 3.52
N SER A 99 7.70 -15.83 2.54
CA SER A 99 8.04 -15.90 1.11
C SER A 99 9.00 -14.77 0.69
N PHE A 100 9.00 -13.66 1.41
CA PHE A 100 9.90 -12.51 1.20
C PHE A 100 11.01 -12.42 2.27
N GLY A 101 11.31 -13.53 2.94
CA GLY A 101 12.46 -13.64 3.84
C GLY A 101 12.27 -13.04 5.24
N GLY A 102 11.04 -12.65 5.61
CA GLY A 102 10.73 -12.18 6.96
C GLY A 102 10.37 -13.31 7.92
N SER A 103 10.43 -13.00 9.21
CA SER A 103 9.87 -13.84 10.27
C SER A 103 8.51 -13.27 10.67
N PRO A 104 7.43 -14.06 10.68
CA PRO A 104 6.15 -13.60 11.21
C PRO A 104 6.32 -13.18 12.67
N THR A 105 5.87 -11.98 13.00
CA THR A 105 5.75 -11.54 14.39
C THR A 105 4.38 -11.99 14.89
N ASP A 106 4.41 -12.97 15.79
CA ASP A 106 3.28 -13.41 16.60
C ASP A 106 2.97 -12.29 17.60
N HIS A 107 2.29 -11.24 17.14
CA HIS A 107 1.66 -10.27 18.03
C HIS A 107 0.17 -10.56 18.07
N ALA A 108 -0.17 -11.72 18.63
CA ALA A 108 -1.37 -11.79 19.45
C ALA A 108 -1.30 -10.63 20.45
N ALA A 109 -2.23 -9.69 20.32
CA ALA A 109 -2.35 -8.54 21.19
C ALA A 109 -2.24 -8.97 22.66
N ALA A 110 -1.29 -8.34 23.38
CA ALA A 110 -1.26 -8.32 24.83
C ALA A 110 -2.06 -7.12 25.34
#